data_AF-A0A2D4F1F2-F1
#
_entry.id   AF-A0A2D4F1F2-F1
#
_cell.length_a   1.000
_cell.length_b   1.000
_cell.length_c   1.000
_cell.angle_alpha   90.00
_cell.angle_beta   90.00
_cell.angle_gamma   90.00
#
_symmetry.space_group_name_H-M   'P 1'
#
loop_
_entity.id
_entity.type
_entity.pdbx_description
1 polymer ?
#
loop_
_entity_poly.entity_id
_entity_poly.type
_entity_poly.pdbx_seq_one_letter_code
_entity_poly.pdbx_strand_id
1 'polypeptide(L)'
;MSPGERCQFNDVRKDCGENGIQDEVVPESTAPNGNCLRNGNTEVFKGKRKVREQCENRRRNSSSSRWSRQLQNGEVVEAVTLFEVVSMGKRAMQPVVDDWIEAYKKDRDVALLDLINFFIQCSGCQGMVTAEMFQSLQNCEVMHKMTEKFDEETGLQYKRFMAYPWILTVTWPVDMGNEDYPLIKPGSYWKKFRTNFCEFTAVLVQQCQCSILYDCYLMDTIISLLTGLADSMVRAFRHTSTLAALKLLTALVNLNLNLEVSKDNLERLYEVEKKRIVGKKINSRLDQLERKKREYEQKSLEVENMMNAIFKGSFLPRYRDIIPEIRAICIEEMGNWMRIYPDTFLNDSYLKYLGWMLYDKHPEVRLKCLQALQGIYRQKEVVCKMDLFTSRFKDRIVSMALDRDHEVTVQAMKLLMVMSQNCDDALSSEDCENLYQFVYSTHRPLAVAAGELLYKRLIIQEIETESFTKTNGKQELITSQLKTLIVFFLESETACGI
;
A
#
# COMPACT_ATOMS: atom_id res chain seq x y z
N MET A 1 -45.11 3.46 12.10
CA MET A 1 -45.94 2.60 12.98
C MET A 1 -45.17 1.34 13.27
N SER A 2 -44.91 1.15 14.56
CA SER A 2 -44.38 0.02 15.32
C SER A 2 -42.99 -0.59 15.03
N PRO A 3 -42.26 -0.98 16.10
CA PRO A 3 -40.79 -1.05 16.21
C PRO A 3 -40.34 -2.53 16.43
N GLY A 4 -39.08 -2.95 16.30
CA GLY A 4 -37.89 -2.58 17.07
C GLY A 4 -37.47 -3.74 17.98
N GLU A 5 -36.32 -4.36 17.71
CA GLU A 5 -35.68 -5.31 18.62
C GLU A 5 -34.35 -4.73 19.11
N ARG A 6 -34.24 -4.70 20.44
CA ARG A 6 -33.24 -4.04 21.27
C ARG A 6 -32.32 -5.15 21.82
N CYS A 7 -31.04 -5.15 21.46
CA CYS A 7 -30.04 -6.02 22.10
C CYS A 7 -29.47 -5.36 23.36
N GLN A 8 -29.45 -6.12 24.45
CA GLN A 8 -29.05 -5.72 25.80
C GLN A 8 -27.54 -5.85 26.00
N PHE A 9 -26.98 -4.89 26.73
CA PHE A 9 -25.67 -4.91 27.39
C PHE A 9 -25.68 -5.88 28.57
N ASN A 10 -24.55 -6.54 28.84
CA ASN A 10 -24.19 -6.98 30.19
C ASN A 10 -22.68 -6.85 30.41
N ASP A 11 -22.34 -6.00 31.39
CA ASP A 11 -21.05 -5.81 32.04
C ASP A 11 -20.70 -7.00 32.95
N VAL A 12 -19.42 -7.39 32.99
CA VAL A 12 -18.80 -7.99 34.18
C VAL A 12 -17.36 -7.47 34.29
N ARG A 13 -17.14 -6.56 35.25
CA ARG A 13 -15.81 -6.21 35.80
C ARG A 13 -15.53 -7.07 37.03
N LYS A 14 -14.27 -7.46 37.24
CA LYS A 14 -13.74 -7.87 38.54
C LYS A 14 -12.31 -7.36 38.74
N ASP A 15 -12.13 -6.74 39.89
CA ASP A 15 -10.91 -6.15 40.47
C ASP A 15 -9.85 -7.17 40.91
N CYS A 16 -8.61 -6.68 41.02
CA CYS A 16 -7.63 -6.83 42.13
C CYS A 16 -6.25 -6.41 41.56
N GLY A 17 -5.36 -5.64 42.20
CA GLY A 17 -5.16 -5.31 43.62
C GLY A 17 -3.65 -5.40 43.92
N GLU A 18 -3.05 -4.23 44.09
CA GLU A 18 -1.71 -3.77 44.56
C GLU A 18 -0.65 -4.67 45.27
N ASN A 19 0.58 -4.10 45.29
CA ASN A 19 1.72 -4.20 46.23
C ASN A 19 2.95 -5.00 45.71
N GLY A 20 4.22 -4.58 45.84
CA GLY A 20 4.87 -3.42 46.45
C GLY A 20 6.42 -3.61 46.43
N ILE A 21 7.14 -2.51 46.17
CA ILE A 21 8.44 -2.01 46.72
C ILE A 21 9.51 -3.03 47.22
N GLN A 22 10.75 -2.92 46.74
CA GLN A 22 11.96 -2.59 47.55
C GLN A 22 13.27 -2.43 46.74
N ASP A 23 13.99 -1.36 47.12
CA ASP A 23 15.34 -0.92 46.72
C ASP A 23 16.47 -1.79 47.30
N GLU A 24 17.66 -1.72 46.69
CA GLU A 24 18.97 -1.38 47.31
C GLU A 24 20.15 -1.90 46.44
N VAL A 25 21.01 -1.04 45.86
CA VAL A 25 22.25 -0.40 46.39
C VAL A 25 23.55 -1.09 45.87
N VAL A 26 24.40 -0.22 45.29
CA VAL A 26 25.77 -0.29 44.72
C VAL A 26 26.77 -0.50 45.91
N PRO A 27 28.09 -0.87 45.82
CA PRO A 27 29.03 -0.23 44.89
C PRO A 27 30.39 -0.87 44.51
N GLU A 28 30.93 -0.29 43.42
CA GLU A 28 32.30 0.20 43.11
C GLU A 28 33.62 -0.61 43.26
N SER A 29 34.50 -0.15 42.35
CA SER A 29 35.98 -0.06 42.39
C SER A 29 36.72 -1.23 41.71
N THR A 30 37.85 -1.07 41.04
CA THR A 30 38.77 0.06 40.80
C THR A 30 39.62 -0.26 39.56
N ALA A 31 40.09 0.77 38.84
CA ALA A 31 41.16 0.75 37.83
C ALA A 31 42.56 0.52 38.52
N PRO A 32 43.77 0.65 37.90
CA PRO A 32 44.12 1.22 36.58
C PRO A 32 45.39 0.66 35.85
N ASN A 33 45.75 1.36 34.76
CA ASN A 33 47.10 1.69 34.25
C ASN A 33 47.90 0.74 33.33
N GLY A 34 48.44 1.35 32.25
CA GLY A 34 49.65 0.87 31.55
C GLY A 34 49.80 1.40 30.12
N ASN A 35 50.78 2.28 29.90
CA ASN A 35 50.95 3.18 28.75
C ASN A 35 52.04 2.72 27.73
N CYS A 36 52.15 3.48 26.62
CA CYS A 36 53.31 3.66 25.70
C CYS A 36 53.45 2.71 24.48
N LEU A 37 53.36 3.13 23.20
CA LEU A 37 54.08 4.14 22.35
C LEU A 37 55.27 3.54 21.56
N ARG A 38 55.20 3.53 20.20
CA ARG A 38 56.10 4.24 19.24
C ARG A 38 56.05 3.71 17.78
N ASN A 39 55.93 4.68 16.84
CA ASN A 39 56.64 4.97 15.57
C ASN A 39 57.16 3.82 14.66
N GLY A 40 57.20 3.89 13.32
CA GLY A 40 56.91 4.93 12.31
C GLY A 40 57.64 4.61 10.97
N ASN A 41 57.03 5.01 9.82
CA ASN A 41 57.54 5.30 8.44
C ASN A 41 58.37 4.20 7.68
N THR A 42 58.47 4.06 6.34
CA THR A 42 58.50 4.99 5.18
C THR A 42 58.40 4.22 3.82
N GLU A 43 57.87 4.87 2.76
CA GLU A 43 58.09 4.83 1.27
C GLU A 43 58.27 3.51 0.44
N VAL A 44 57.41 3.22 -0.57
CA VAL A 44 57.37 3.58 -2.03
C VAL A 44 58.46 2.96 -2.94
N PHE A 45 58.09 2.07 -3.90
CA PHE A 45 58.50 2.10 -5.32
C PHE A 45 57.69 1.11 -6.23
N LYS A 46 57.58 1.44 -7.52
CA LYS A 46 56.71 0.88 -8.60
C LYS A 46 57.18 -0.46 -9.21
N GLY A 47 56.23 -1.28 -9.70
CA GLY A 47 56.47 -2.34 -10.69
C GLY A 47 55.18 -2.97 -11.24
N LYS A 48 55.04 -3.06 -12.58
CA LYS A 48 53.87 -3.61 -13.33
C LYS A 48 53.89 -5.15 -13.41
N ARG A 49 52.74 -5.83 -13.25
CA ARG A 49 52.16 -6.84 -14.19
C ARG A 49 50.87 -7.48 -13.66
N LYS A 50 49.98 -7.84 -14.60
CA LYS A 50 48.68 -8.52 -14.50
C LYS A 50 48.68 -9.73 -13.54
N VAL A 51 47.56 -9.97 -12.85
CA VAL A 51 46.76 -11.21 -12.88
C VAL A 51 45.45 -11.02 -12.07
N ARG A 52 44.43 -11.69 -12.59
CA ARG A 52 43.03 -11.94 -12.18
C ARG A 52 42.90 -12.43 -10.73
N GLU A 53 41.98 -11.87 -9.94
CA GLU A 53 41.03 -12.57 -9.04
C GLU A 53 40.42 -11.65 -7.95
N GLN A 54 39.10 -11.83 -7.79
CA GLN A 54 38.30 -11.74 -6.56
C GLN A 54 38.29 -10.43 -5.75
N CYS A 55 37.09 -9.81 -5.71
CA CYS A 55 36.76 -8.68 -4.86
C CYS A 55 36.71 -9.09 -3.38
N GLU A 56 37.76 -8.78 -2.64
CA GLU A 56 37.75 -8.74 -1.18
C GLU A 56 37.10 -7.44 -0.66
N ASN A 57 36.24 -7.61 0.34
CA ASN A 57 35.52 -6.56 1.05
C ASN A 57 36.47 -5.60 1.80
N ARG A 58 36.50 -4.33 1.40
CA ARG A 58 37.03 -3.25 2.24
C ARG A 58 36.00 -2.81 3.27
N ARG A 59 36.23 -3.19 4.52
CA ARG A 59 35.59 -2.64 5.73
C ARG A 59 35.76 -1.11 5.78
N ARG A 60 34.65 -0.39 5.96
CA ARG A 60 34.63 0.96 6.56
C ARG A 60 33.79 0.89 7.83
N ASN A 61 34.44 1.24 8.94
CA ASN A 61 33.82 1.40 10.25
C ASN A 61 32.75 2.51 10.19
N SER A 62 31.54 2.19 10.63
CA SER A 62 30.66 3.14 11.30
C SER A 62 30.11 2.45 12.54
N SER A 63 30.59 2.90 13.69
CA SER A 63 30.14 2.55 15.02
C SER A 63 28.63 2.83 15.20
N SER A 64 27.87 1.77 15.49
CA SER A 64 26.57 1.86 16.16
C SER A 64 26.47 0.70 17.15
N SER A 65 26.27 1.07 18.41
CA SER A 65 26.13 0.31 19.65
C SER A 65 25.60 -1.12 19.59
N ARG A 66 26.34 -1.99 20.29
CA ARG A 66 26.09 -3.38 20.71
C ARG A 66 24.67 -3.62 21.23
N TRP A 67 24.01 -4.65 20.71
CA TRP A 67 23.12 -5.50 21.50
C TRP A 67 23.90 -6.78 21.80
N SER A 68 24.16 -7.02 23.09
CA SER A 68 24.90 -8.17 23.56
C SER A 68 23.90 -9.21 24.06
N ARG A 69 23.85 -10.37 23.41
CA ARG A 69 23.45 -11.62 24.06
C ARG A 69 24.62 -12.57 23.93
N GLN A 70 25.08 -12.99 25.09
CA GLN A 70 26.16 -13.93 25.30
C GLN A 70 25.60 -15.34 25.07
N LEU A 71 26.05 -16.02 24.03
CA LEU A 71 25.89 -17.46 23.84
C LEU A 71 27.23 -18.01 23.34
N GLN A 72 27.69 -19.07 24.00
CA GLN A 72 28.99 -19.69 23.81
C GLN A 72 29.05 -20.51 22.52
N ASN A 73 30.20 -20.42 21.85
CA ASN A 73 30.83 -21.36 20.92
C ASN A 73 29.97 -22.03 19.83
N GLY A 74 30.18 -21.52 18.60
CA GLY A 74 29.77 -22.12 17.34
C GLY A 74 29.37 -21.02 16.38
N GLU A 75 30.34 -20.44 15.65
CA GLU A 75 30.10 -19.35 14.71
C GLU A 75 29.34 -19.87 13.47
N VAL A 76 28.03 -20.09 13.64
CA VAL A 76 27.08 -20.15 12.53
C VAL A 76 26.89 -18.69 12.13
N VAL A 77 27.40 -18.31 10.95
CA VAL A 77 27.03 -17.03 10.34
C VAL A 77 25.53 -17.09 10.11
N GLU A 78 24.76 -16.46 11.01
CA GLU A 78 23.30 -16.38 10.89
C GLU A 78 23.00 -15.69 9.55
N ALA A 79 22.32 -16.40 8.65
CA ALA A 79 22.04 -15.90 7.32
C ALA A 79 21.14 -14.66 7.45
N VAL A 80 21.57 -13.54 6.86
CA VAL A 80 20.81 -12.28 6.89
C VAL A 80 19.45 -12.53 6.24
N THR A 81 18.37 -12.29 6.97
CA THR A 81 17.02 -12.59 6.47
C THR A 81 16.54 -11.53 5.47
N LEU A 82 15.58 -11.89 4.61
CA LEU A 82 14.92 -10.92 3.72
C LEU A 82 14.35 -9.72 4.50
N PHE A 83 13.82 -9.95 5.70
CA PHE A 83 13.28 -8.89 6.55
C PHE A 83 14.38 -7.88 6.93
N GLU A 84 15.55 -8.34 7.34
CA GLU A 84 16.67 -7.47 7.70
C GLU A 84 17.16 -6.66 6.48
N VAL A 85 17.30 -7.30 5.33
CA VAL A 85 17.73 -6.65 4.08
C VAL A 85 16.76 -5.53 3.68
N VAL A 86 15.46 -5.84 3.65
CA VAL A 86 14.40 -4.90 3.26
C VAL A 86 14.26 -3.76 4.29
N SER A 87 14.40 -4.08 5.58
CA SER A 87 14.30 -3.09 6.67
C SER A 87 15.48 -2.12 6.71
N MET A 88 16.68 -2.60 6.43
CA MET A 88 17.87 -1.73 6.37
C MET A 88 17.84 -0.80 5.13
N GLY A 89 17.27 -1.26 4.01
CA GLY A 89 17.09 -0.45 2.80
C GLY A 89 18.39 0.15 2.28
N LYS A 90 19.51 -0.58 2.40
CA LYS A 90 20.85 -0.17 1.93
C LYS A 90 21.12 -0.59 0.48
N ARG A 91 20.39 -1.60 -0.02
CA ARG A 91 20.47 -2.09 -1.40
C ARG A 91 19.25 -1.63 -2.18
N ALA A 92 19.40 -1.52 -3.50
CA ALA A 92 18.25 -1.42 -4.39
C ALA A 92 17.40 -2.69 -4.28
N MET A 93 16.08 -2.56 -4.43
CA MET A 93 15.16 -3.68 -4.23
C MET A 93 15.29 -4.76 -5.30
N GLN A 94 15.58 -4.36 -6.54
CA GLN A 94 15.72 -5.27 -7.66
C GLN A 94 16.82 -6.34 -7.45
N PRO A 95 18.08 -6.01 -7.10
CA PRO A 95 19.08 -7.03 -6.77
C PRO A 95 18.66 -8.01 -5.67
N VAL A 96 17.92 -7.56 -4.65
CA VAL A 96 17.45 -8.45 -3.56
C VAL A 96 16.45 -9.47 -4.10
N VAL A 97 15.55 -9.03 -4.98
CA VAL A 97 14.58 -9.91 -5.64
C VAL A 97 15.27 -10.83 -6.65
N ASP A 98 16.26 -10.35 -7.40
CA ASP A 98 17.02 -11.14 -8.36
C ASP A 98 17.79 -12.28 -7.65
N ASP A 99 18.45 -11.98 -6.53
CA ASP A 99 19.13 -12.96 -5.67
C ASP A 99 18.13 -14.03 -5.16
N TRP A 100 16.93 -13.61 -4.72
CA TRP A 100 15.88 -14.52 -4.26
C TRP A 100 15.32 -15.38 -5.40
N ILE A 101 15.15 -14.82 -6.60
CA ILE A 101 14.72 -15.57 -7.80
C ILE A 101 15.74 -16.64 -8.19
N GLU A 102 17.04 -16.34 -8.09
CA GLU A 102 18.08 -17.33 -8.33
C GLU A 102 18.03 -18.48 -7.30
N ALA A 103 17.81 -18.15 -6.03
CA ALA A 103 17.59 -19.14 -4.98
C ALA A 103 16.35 -20.01 -5.28
N TYR A 104 15.24 -19.40 -5.70
CA TYR A 104 14.00 -20.12 -6.06
C TYR A 104 14.18 -21.07 -7.25
N LYS A 105 14.98 -20.68 -8.25
CA LYS A 105 15.32 -21.54 -9.39
C LYS A 105 16.16 -22.75 -8.97
N LYS A 106 16.96 -22.61 -7.91
CA LYS A 106 17.82 -23.68 -7.39
C LYS A 106 17.03 -24.65 -6.50
N ASP A 107 16.27 -24.11 -5.56
CA ASP A 107 15.42 -24.87 -4.64
C ASP A 107 14.16 -24.04 -4.31
N ARG A 108 13.03 -24.46 -4.86
CA ARG A 108 11.76 -23.72 -4.75
C ARG A 108 11.24 -23.71 -3.33
N ASP A 109 11.39 -24.80 -2.60
CA ASP A 109 10.80 -24.97 -1.26
C ASP A 109 11.54 -24.13 -0.23
N VAL A 110 12.87 -24.14 -0.29
CA VAL A 110 13.71 -23.34 0.62
C VAL A 110 13.49 -21.84 0.39
N ALA A 111 13.52 -21.39 -0.87
CA ALA A 111 13.31 -19.98 -1.18
C ALA A 111 11.89 -19.50 -0.84
N LEU A 112 10.89 -20.38 -1.01
CA LEU A 112 9.51 -20.07 -0.64
C LEU A 112 9.35 -19.98 0.87
N LEU A 113 10.02 -20.86 1.63
CA LEU A 113 10.06 -20.77 3.10
C LEU A 113 10.66 -19.43 3.57
N ASP A 114 11.73 -18.95 2.92
CA ASP A 114 12.31 -17.64 3.22
C ASP A 114 11.31 -16.50 2.96
N LEU A 115 10.53 -16.59 1.88
CA LEU A 115 9.51 -15.58 1.55
C LEU A 115 8.31 -15.63 2.51
N ILE A 116 7.90 -16.81 2.97
CA ILE A 116 6.87 -16.96 4.01
C ILE A 116 7.36 -16.33 5.32
N ASN A 117 8.57 -16.67 5.74
CA ASN A 117 9.19 -16.11 6.94
C ASN A 117 9.33 -14.60 6.85
N PHE A 118 9.65 -14.05 5.67
CA PHE A 118 9.66 -12.60 5.43
C PHE A 118 8.33 -11.93 5.79
N PHE A 119 7.19 -12.43 5.28
CA PHE A 119 5.87 -11.85 5.59
C PHE A 119 5.49 -11.99 7.07
N ILE A 120 5.84 -13.12 7.70
CA ILE A 120 5.62 -13.36 9.13
C ILE A 120 6.45 -12.39 9.98
N GLN A 121 7.74 -12.22 9.67
CA GLN A 121 8.65 -11.29 10.35
C GLN A 121 8.24 -9.83 10.16
N CYS A 122 7.73 -9.46 8.97
CA CYS A 122 7.17 -8.12 8.73
C CYS A 122 5.97 -7.81 9.64
N SER A 123 5.29 -8.83 10.13
CA SER A 123 4.20 -8.70 11.12
C SER A 123 4.71 -8.53 12.55
N GLY A 124 6.03 -8.52 12.76
CA GLY A 124 6.65 -8.44 14.09
C GLY A 124 6.77 -9.77 14.82
N CYS A 125 6.42 -10.88 14.17
CA CYS A 125 6.56 -12.21 14.74
C CYS A 125 8.04 -12.61 14.78
N GLN A 126 8.51 -13.06 15.95
CA GLN A 126 9.88 -13.56 16.16
C GLN A 126 10.01 -15.07 15.90
N GLY A 127 8.90 -15.80 15.83
CA GLY A 127 8.91 -17.22 15.46
C GLY A 127 9.33 -17.41 14.00
N MET A 128 10.15 -18.42 13.75
CA MET A 128 10.53 -18.88 12.40
C MET A 128 9.78 -20.15 12.04
N VAL A 129 9.30 -20.25 10.81
CA VAL A 129 8.79 -21.49 10.22
C VAL A 129 9.99 -22.33 9.77
N THR A 130 10.11 -23.57 10.26
CA THR A 130 11.22 -24.47 9.93
C THR A 130 10.87 -25.42 8.78
N ALA A 131 11.89 -25.99 8.13
CA ALA A 131 11.72 -26.96 7.03
C ALA A 131 11.01 -28.26 7.49
N GLU A 132 11.17 -28.66 8.75
CA GLU A 132 10.45 -29.83 9.31
C GLU A 132 8.96 -29.55 9.48
N MET A 133 8.61 -28.32 9.90
CA MET A 133 7.23 -27.84 9.90
C MET A 133 6.68 -27.71 8.48
N PHE A 134 7.53 -27.57 7.46
CA PHE A 134 7.15 -27.54 6.04
C PHE A 134 6.94 -28.95 5.46
N GLN A 135 7.78 -29.93 5.81
CA GLN A 135 7.78 -31.30 5.24
C GLN A 135 6.79 -32.26 5.91
N SER A 136 6.54 -32.14 7.22
CA SER A 136 5.61 -33.01 7.97
C SER A 136 4.13 -32.88 7.55
N LEU A 137 3.83 -31.97 6.63
CA LEU A 137 2.49 -31.51 6.27
C LEU A 137 1.84 -32.25 5.09
N GLN A 138 2.56 -33.15 4.40
CA GLN A 138 1.97 -33.96 3.31
C GLN A 138 1.01 -35.06 3.81
N ASN A 139 0.93 -35.32 5.12
CA ASN A 139 0.25 -36.50 5.70
C ASN A 139 -1.03 -36.20 6.50
N CYS A 140 -1.63 -34.99 6.46
CA CYS A 140 -2.75 -34.67 7.36
C CYS A 140 -4.12 -34.69 6.66
N GLU A 141 -4.78 -35.84 6.73
CA GLU A 141 -6.08 -36.21 6.13
C GLU A 141 -7.32 -35.51 6.71
N VAL A 142 -7.19 -34.43 7.48
CA VAL A 142 -8.35 -33.73 8.07
C VAL A 142 -8.15 -32.22 8.00
N MET A 143 -8.56 -31.64 6.87
CA MET A 143 -8.69 -30.20 6.69
C MET A 143 -9.97 -29.69 7.36
N HIS A 144 -9.93 -29.30 8.64
CA HIS A 144 -10.89 -28.34 9.18
C HIS A 144 -10.46 -27.75 10.54
N LYS A 145 -10.72 -26.44 10.68
CA LYS A 145 -10.59 -25.53 11.85
C LYS A 145 -9.23 -24.87 12.07
N MET A 146 -9.19 -23.57 11.74
CA MET A 146 -8.34 -22.57 12.40
C MET A 146 -8.60 -22.65 13.91
N THR A 147 -7.63 -23.11 14.69
CA THR A 147 -7.76 -23.17 16.15
C THR A 147 -6.61 -22.39 16.76
N GLU A 148 -6.95 -21.33 17.48
CA GLU A 148 -6.05 -20.71 18.45
C GLU A 148 -5.89 -21.69 19.59
N LYS A 149 -4.67 -22.18 19.83
CA LYS A 149 -4.39 -23.10 20.91
C LYS A 149 -3.36 -22.48 21.83
N PHE A 150 -3.64 -22.57 23.11
CA PHE A 150 -2.71 -22.22 24.17
C PHE A 150 -1.82 -23.43 24.43
N ASP A 151 -0.51 -23.23 24.42
CA ASP A 151 0.45 -24.22 24.88
C ASP A 151 0.61 -24.09 26.40
N GLU A 152 0.10 -25.10 27.13
CA GLU A 152 0.17 -25.11 28.60
C GLU A 152 1.60 -25.28 29.13
N GLU A 153 2.54 -25.86 28.36
CA GLU A 153 3.94 -26.04 28.79
C GLU A 153 4.77 -24.77 28.62
N THR A 154 4.56 -24.03 27.53
CA THR A 154 5.36 -22.84 27.20
C THR A 154 4.66 -21.52 27.55
N GLY A 155 3.37 -21.54 27.86
CA GLY A 155 2.56 -20.35 28.11
C GLY A 155 2.32 -19.48 26.86
N LEU A 156 2.67 -20.00 25.67
CA LEU A 156 2.57 -19.28 24.40
C LEU A 156 1.23 -19.56 23.70
N GLN A 157 0.64 -18.53 23.12
CA GLN A 157 -0.47 -18.71 22.19
C GLN A 157 0.10 -19.00 20.81
N TYR A 158 -0.31 -20.11 20.19
CA TYR A 158 0.02 -20.38 18.81
C TYR A 158 -1.23 -20.50 17.96
N LYS A 159 -1.17 -19.94 16.77
CA LYS A 159 -2.25 -20.02 15.80
C LYS A 159 -1.81 -20.88 14.63
N ARG A 160 -2.62 -21.89 14.34
CA ARG A 160 -2.45 -22.73 13.14
C ARG A 160 -3.21 -22.08 11.98
N PHE A 161 -2.49 -21.75 10.93
CA PHE A 161 -3.01 -21.21 9.69
C PHE A 161 -2.96 -22.29 8.62
N MET A 162 -4.06 -22.45 7.89
CA MET A 162 -4.05 -23.27 6.68
C MET A 162 -3.71 -22.37 5.50
N ALA A 163 -2.53 -22.54 4.93
CA ALA A 163 -2.13 -21.92 3.67
C ALA A 163 -1.84 -23.07 2.72
N TYR A 164 -2.80 -23.45 1.88
CA TYR A 164 -2.66 -24.61 1.00
C TYR A 164 -1.33 -24.56 0.20
N PRO A 165 -0.54 -25.64 0.17
CA PRO A 165 -0.85 -27.01 0.63
C PRO A 165 -0.53 -27.31 2.11
N TRP A 166 -0.40 -26.30 2.98
CA TRP A 166 0.21 -26.39 4.31
C TRP A 166 -0.67 -25.95 5.48
N ILE A 167 -0.32 -26.44 6.67
CA ILE A 167 -0.79 -25.90 7.96
C ILE A 167 0.43 -25.29 8.67
N LEU A 168 0.59 -23.97 8.59
CA LEU A 168 1.65 -23.24 9.29
C LEU A 168 1.25 -23.03 10.76
N THR A 169 2.09 -23.44 11.70
CA THR A 169 1.92 -23.07 13.12
C THR A 169 2.79 -21.86 13.41
N VAL A 170 2.17 -20.74 13.75
CA VAL A 170 2.88 -19.52 14.14
C VAL A 170 2.71 -19.32 15.63
N THR A 171 3.84 -19.30 16.36
CA THR A 171 3.88 -19.04 17.80
C THR A 171 3.93 -17.53 18.05
N TRP A 172 3.06 -17.03 18.92
CA TRP A 172 3.00 -15.63 19.31
C TRP A 172 3.27 -15.48 20.82
N PRO A 173 4.31 -14.74 21.23
CA PRO A 173 4.58 -14.49 22.64
C PRO A 173 3.49 -13.67 23.31
N VAL A 174 2.97 -14.16 24.44
CA VAL A 174 1.93 -13.50 25.25
C VAL A 174 2.45 -12.20 25.88
N ASP A 175 3.78 -12.07 26.08
CA ASP A 175 4.40 -10.94 26.78
C ASP A 175 4.87 -9.78 25.88
N MET A 176 4.34 -9.66 24.66
CA MET A 176 4.48 -8.41 23.90
C MET A 176 3.47 -7.37 24.42
N GLY A 177 3.71 -6.86 25.62
CA GLY A 177 2.99 -5.74 26.24
C GLY A 177 3.12 -4.40 25.48
N ASN A 178 3.61 -4.43 24.24
CA ASN A 178 3.54 -3.32 23.29
C ASN A 178 2.84 -3.81 22.02
N GLU A 179 1.73 -3.18 21.68
CA GLU A 179 0.97 -3.35 20.43
C GLU A 179 1.78 -3.01 19.15
N ASP A 180 3.09 -2.77 19.27
CA ASP A 180 4.00 -2.24 18.26
C ASP A 180 4.60 -3.31 17.35
N TYR A 181 4.06 -3.41 16.14
CA TYR A 181 4.64 -4.17 15.03
C TYR A 181 5.19 -3.22 13.94
N PRO A 182 6.10 -3.70 13.06
CA PRO A 182 6.86 -2.87 12.12
C PRO A 182 6.09 -1.78 11.36
N LEU A 183 4.83 -2.04 10.98
CA LEU A 183 4.01 -1.11 10.20
C LEU A 183 3.42 0.06 10.99
N ILE A 184 3.31 -0.04 12.32
CA ILE A 184 2.76 1.04 13.15
C ILE A 184 3.83 1.78 13.95
N LYS A 185 5.06 1.26 13.99
CA LYS A 185 6.14 1.90 14.73
C LYS A 185 6.46 3.29 14.15
N PRO A 186 6.56 4.34 14.99
CA PRO A 186 6.88 5.68 14.54
C PRO A 186 8.36 5.80 14.18
N GLY A 187 8.70 6.84 13.40
CA GLY A 187 10.07 7.18 13.04
C GLY A 187 10.39 6.98 11.56
N SER A 188 11.44 7.67 11.10
CA SER A 188 11.86 7.66 9.69
C SER A 188 12.28 6.27 9.20
N TYR A 189 12.90 5.47 10.08
CA TYR A 189 13.29 4.09 9.81
C TYR A 189 12.08 3.22 9.43
N TRP A 190 11.03 3.21 10.24
CA TRP A 190 9.84 2.39 10.00
C TRP A 190 8.97 2.91 8.86
N LYS A 191 8.93 4.23 8.65
CA LYS A 191 8.35 4.81 7.42
C LYS A 191 9.06 4.32 6.17
N LYS A 192 10.40 4.27 6.18
CA LYS A 192 11.20 3.74 5.07
C LYS A 192 10.97 2.23 4.89
N PHE A 193 10.92 1.46 5.98
CA PHE A 193 10.55 0.05 5.93
C PHE A 193 9.19 -0.16 5.25
N ARG A 194 8.15 0.59 5.62
CA ARG A 194 6.82 0.48 4.98
C ARG A 194 6.90 0.73 3.47
N THR A 195 7.64 1.75 3.03
CA THR A 195 7.86 2.01 1.60
C THR A 195 8.58 0.84 0.92
N ASN A 196 9.68 0.38 1.51
CA ASN A 196 10.48 -0.74 1.00
C ASN A 196 9.67 -2.04 0.92
N PHE A 197 8.85 -2.33 1.93
CA PHE A 197 7.96 -3.49 1.96
C PHE A 197 6.96 -3.46 0.80
N CYS A 198 6.37 -2.29 0.53
CA CYS A 198 5.46 -2.13 -0.61
C CYS A 198 6.18 -2.23 -1.96
N GLU A 199 7.39 -1.67 -2.07
CA GLU A 199 8.22 -1.75 -3.27
C GLU A 199 8.68 -3.18 -3.56
N PHE A 200 9.07 -3.94 -2.53
CA PHE A 200 9.47 -5.35 -2.66
C PHE A 200 8.41 -6.17 -3.38
N THR A 201 7.14 -6.06 -2.97
CA THR A 201 6.04 -6.80 -3.60
C THR A 201 5.86 -6.43 -5.08
N ALA A 202 6.00 -5.14 -5.43
CA ALA A 202 5.90 -4.69 -6.81
C ALA A 202 7.05 -5.23 -7.67
N VAL A 203 8.28 -5.16 -7.16
CA VAL A 203 9.48 -5.65 -7.85
C VAL A 203 9.45 -7.17 -7.98
N LEU A 204 8.99 -7.91 -6.98
CA LEU A 204 8.82 -9.36 -7.02
C LEU A 204 7.93 -9.79 -8.20
N VAL A 205 6.74 -9.20 -8.34
CA VAL A 205 5.84 -9.50 -9.47
C VAL A 205 6.49 -9.12 -10.80
N GLN A 206 7.13 -7.96 -10.86
CA GLN A 206 7.76 -7.48 -12.08
C GLN A 206 8.90 -8.40 -12.55
N GLN A 207 9.73 -8.92 -11.65
CA GLN A 207 10.83 -9.82 -12.04
C GLN A 207 10.33 -11.25 -12.33
N CYS A 208 9.24 -11.69 -11.69
CA CYS A 208 8.64 -13.00 -11.94
C CYS A 208 7.76 -13.07 -13.21
N GLN A 209 7.40 -11.92 -13.80
CA GLN A 209 6.36 -11.81 -14.85
C GLN A 209 6.61 -12.61 -16.14
N CYS A 210 7.82 -13.10 -16.40
CA CYS A 210 8.14 -13.83 -17.63
C CYS A 210 7.92 -15.35 -17.52
N SER A 211 8.03 -15.93 -16.32
CA SER A 211 7.96 -17.39 -16.12
C SER A 211 7.44 -17.79 -14.75
N ILE A 212 8.16 -17.44 -13.68
CA ILE A 212 7.90 -17.92 -12.31
C ILE A 212 6.49 -17.58 -11.82
N LEU A 213 5.93 -16.45 -12.28
CA LEU A 213 4.56 -16.06 -11.91
C LEU A 213 3.52 -17.12 -12.28
N TYR A 214 3.73 -17.86 -13.37
CA TYR A 214 2.79 -18.81 -13.97
C TYR A 214 3.15 -20.27 -13.67
N ASP A 215 3.95 -20.53 -12.63
CA ASP A 215 4.40 -21.88 -12.29
C ASP A 215 3.40 -22.69 -11.44
N CYS A 216 2.22 -22.11 -11.18
CA CYS A 216 1.15 -22.66 -10.35
C CYS A 216 1.61 -23.07 -8.93
N TYR A 217 2.68 -22.45 -8.42
CA TYR A 217 3.23 -22.79 -7.11
C TYR A 217 3.48 -21.54 -6.26
N LEU A 218 4.28 -20.59 -6.75
CA LEU A 218 4.67 -19.43 -5.98
C LEU A 218 3.47 -18.57 -5.59
N MET A 219 2.71 -18.10 -6.57
CA MET A 219 1.63 -17.13 -6.31
C MET A 219 0.44 -17.77 -5.59
N ASP A 220 0.08 -19.02 -5.91
CA ASP A 220 -1.00 -19.73 -5.22
C ASP A 220 -0.71 -19.87 -3.73
N THR A 221 0.56 -20.19 -3.41
CA THR A 221 1.04 -20.26 -2.03
C THR A 221 0.97 -18.90 -1.33
N ILE A 222 1.54 -17.86 -1.95
CA ILE A 222 1.61 -16.52 -1.34
C ILE A 222 0.21 -15.93 -1.17
N ILE A 223 -0.67 -16.07 -2.15
CA ILE A 223 -2.07 -15.62 -2.06
C ILE A 223 -2.79 -16.36 -0.94
N SER A 224 -2.61 -17.68 -0.82
CA SER A 224 -3.21 -18.49 0.24
C SER A 224 -2.69 -18.07 1.62
N LEU A 225 -1.39 -17.87 1.78
CA LEU A 225 -0.76 -17.39 3.01
C LEU A 225 -1.32 -16.03 3.42
N LEU A 226 -1.28 -15.05 2.52
CA LEU A 226 -1.68 -13.67 2.82
C LEU A 226 -3.18 -13.60 3.15
N THR A 227 -4.01 -14.37 2.44
CA THR A 227 -5.44 -14.49 2.73
C THR A 227 -5.69 -15.09 4.11
N GLY A 228 -4.98 -16.18 4.45
CA GLY A 228 -5.09 -16.82 5.77
C GLY A 228 -4.64 -15.92 6.93
N LEU A 229 -3.55 -15.15 6.74
CA LEU A 229 -3.09 -14.17 7.73
C LEU A 229 -4.04 -12.96 7.84
N ALA A 230 -4.67 -12.56 6.72
CA ALA A 230 -5.65 -11.46 6.69
C ALA A 230 -6.96 -11.82 7.42
N ASP A 231 -7.25 -13.10 7.60
CA ASP A 231 -8.38 -13.57 8.42
C ASP A 231 -8.00 -13.79 9.89
N SER A 232 -6.78 -13.41 10.30
CA SER A 232 -6.34 -13.59 11.67
C SER A 232 -7.02 -12.63 12.65
N MET A 233 -7.36 -13.09 13.85
CA MET A 233 -7.74 -12.23 14.98
C MET A 233 -6.60 -11.31 15.45
N VAL A 234 -5.33 -11.72 15.24
CA VAL A 234 -4.15 -10.94 15.58
C VAL A 234 -4.02 -9.74 14.63
N ARG A 235 -4.12 -8.52 15.18
CA ARG A 235 -4.06 -7.27 14.41
C ARG A 235 -2.79 -7.16 13.57
N ALA A 236 -1.63 -7.55 14.11
CA ALA A 236 -0.34 -7.43 13.42
C ALA A 236 -0.28 -8.24 12.13
N PHE A 237 -0.68 -9.52 12.17
CA PHE A 237 -0.81 -10.35 10.98
C PHE A 237 -1.84 -9.77 10.02
N ARG A 238 -3.04 -9.47 10.52
CA ARG A 238 -4.14 -8.98 9.69
C ARG A 238 -3.81 -7.70 8.94
N HIS A 239 -3.21 -6.72 9.62
CA HIS A 239 -2.80 -5.46 9.00
C HIS A 239 -1.68 -5.67 7.98
N THR A 240 -0.64 -6.43 8.34
CA THR A 240 0.53 -6.63 7.48
C THR A 240 0.22 -7.43 6.24
N SER A 241 -0.52 -8.53 6.38
CA SER A 241 -0.92 -9.37 5.26
C SER A 241 -1.93 -8.68 4.35
N THR A 242 -2.86 -7.88 4.91
CA THR A 242 -3.76 -7.07 4.08
C THR A 242 -2.97 -6.08 3.24
N LEU A 243 -2.00 -5.36 3.83
CA LEU A 243 -1.15 -4.45 3.07
C LEU A 243 -0.38 -5.18 1.96
N ALA A 244 0.26 -6.31 2.28
CA ALA A 244 0.98 -7.11 1.29
C ALA A 244 0.06 -7.60 0.16
N ALA A 245 -1.11 -8.16 0.50
CA ALA A 245 -2.07 -8.67 -0.46
C ALA A 245 -2.57 -7.58 -1.40
N LEU A 246 -2.91 -6.40 -0.88
CA LEU A 246 -3.39 -5.32 -1.73
C LEU A 246 -2.29 -4.70 -2.60
N LYS A 247 -1.04 -4.64 -2.09
CA LYS A 247 0.11 -4.25 -2.92
C LYS A 247 0.44 -5.29 -3.99
N LEU A 248 0.26 -6.58 -3.70
CA LEU A 248 0.36 -7.66 -4.67
C LEU A 248 -0.70 -7.51 -5.76
N LEU A 249 -1.95 -7.24 -5.37
CA LEU A 249 -3.03 -6.95 -6.31
C LEU A 249 -2.72 -5.73 -7.18
N THR A 250 -2.20 -4.63 -6.61
CA THR A 250 -1.78 -3.46 -7.39
C THR A 250 -0.68 -3.81 -8.41
N ALA A 251 0.29 -4.65 -8.04
CA ALA A 251 1.33 -5.09 -8.96
C ALA A 251 0.75 -5.96 -10.10
N LEU A 252 -0.19 -6.85 -9.79
CA LEU A 252 -0.90 -7.68 -10.78
C LEU A 252 -1.77 -6.83 -11.72
N VAL A 253 -2.43 -5.78 -11.21
CA VAL A 253 -3.21 -4.83 -12.04
C VAL A 253 -2.31 -4.14 -13.08
N ASN A 254 -1.14 -3.65 -12.66
CA ASN A 254 -0.17 -3.05 -13.59
C ASN A 254 0.35 -4.07 -14.61
N LEU A 255 0.61 -5.31 -14.17
CA LEU A 255 1.03 -6.38 -15.08
C LEU A 255 -0.06 -6.70 -16.10
N ASN A 256 -1.32 -6.86 -15.69
CA ASN A 256 -2.41 -7.18 -16.62
C ASN A 256 -2.59 -6.07 -17.65
N LEU A 257 -2.49 -4.79 -17.23
CA LEU A 257 -2.52 -3.66 -18.16
C LEU A 257 -1.37 -3.73 -19.19
N ASN A 258 -0.15 -4.08 -18.77
CA ASN A 258 0.97 -4.27 -19.68
C ASN A 258 0.77 -5.47 -20.63
N LEU A 259 0.11 -6.54 -20.16
CA LEU A 259 -0.26 -7.69 -20.99
C LEU A 259 -1.29 -7.28 -22.04
N GLU A 260 -2.31 -6.49 -21.69
CA GLU A 260 -3.28 -5.96 -22.66
C GLU A 260 -2.63 -5.13 -23.76
N VAL A 261 -1.74 -4.20 -23.39
CA VAL A 261 -0.97 -3.43 -24.37
C VAL A 261 -0.12 -4.35 -25.27
N SER A 262 0.43 -5.43 -24.71
CA SER A 262 1.20 -6.42 -25.47
C SER A 262 0.32 -7.25 -26.40
N LYS A 263 -0.90 -7.61 -25.99
CA LYS A 263 -1.90 -8.28 -26.83
C LYS A 263 -2.32 -7.40 -28.00
N ASP A 264 -2.64 -6.13 -27.75
CA ASP A 264 -3.00 -5.16 -28.80
C ASP A 264 -1.90 -5.00 -29.84
N ASN A 265 -0.65 -4.88 -29.39
CA ASN A 265 0.51 -4.80 -30.28
C ASN A 265 0.69 -6.07 -31.11
N LEU A 266 0.46 -7.24 -30.50
CA LEU A 266 0.53 -8.52 -31.18
C LEU A 266 -0.61 -8.72 -32.19
N GLU A 267 -1.82 -8.25 -31.87
CA GLU A 267 -2.99 -8.26 -32.76
C GLU A 267 -2.73 -7.42 -34.02
N ARG A 268 -2.23 -6.19 -33.84
CA ARG A 268 -1.85 -5.32 -34.95
C ARG A 268 -0.77 -5.95 -35.82
N LEU A 269 0.24 -6.57 -35.22
CA LEU A 269 1.30 -7.25 -35.95
C LEU A 269 0.76 -8.44 -36.77
N TYR A 270 -0.14 -9.21 -36.20
CA TYR A 270 -0.79 -10.33 -36.88
C TYR A 270 -1.58 -9.86 -38.11
N GLU A 271 -2.40 -8.81 -37.97
CA GLU A 271 -3.19 -8.27 -39.08
C GLU A 271 -2.32 -7.67 -40.20
N VAL A 272 -1.17 -7.09 -39.88
CA VAL A 272 -0.20 -6.63 -40.88
C VAL A 272 0.41 -7.80 -41.65
N GLU A 273 0.81 -8.87 -40.96
CA GLU A 273 1.43 -10.04 -41.62
C GLU A 273 0.40 -10.83 -42.44
N LYS A 274 -0.86 -10.89 -41.98
CA LYS A 274 -1.99 -11.47 -42.71
C LYS A 274 -2.33 -10.72 -43.99
N LYS A 275 -2.16 -9.39 -44.03
CA LYS A 275 -2.37 -8.61 -45.27
C LYS A 275 -1.24 -8.77 -46.29
N ARG A 276 -0.07 -9.27 -45.87
CA ARG A 276 1.11 -9.52 -46.73
C ARG A 276 1.07 -10.87 -47.46
N ILE A 277 -0.05 -11.57 -47.51
CA ILE A 277 -0.19 -12.90 -48.15
C ILE A 277 0.14 -12.82 -49.66
N VAL A 278 1.42 -13.00 -49.97
CA VAL A 278 1.98 -13.32 -51.30
C VAL A 278 3.13 -14.31 -51.08
N GLY A 279 2.83 -15.61 -50.98
CA GLY A 279 3.82 -16.69 -51.04
C GLY A 279 3.81 -17.73 -49.91
N LYS A 280 4.02 -19.00 -50.27
CA LYS A 280 3.93 -20.22 -49.42
C LYS A 280 4.87 -20.31 -48.21
N LYS A 281 5.78 -19.35 -47.97
CA LYS A 281 6.80 -19.41 -46.90
C LYS A 281 6.41 -18.65 -45.61
N ILE A 282 5.20 -18.07 -45.55
CA ILE A 282 4.72 -17.15 -44.50
C ILE A 282 3.80 -17.84 -43.46
N ASN A 283 3.20 -18.99 -43.77
CA ASN A 283 2.26 -19.68 -42.85
C ASN A 283 2.90 -20.00 -41.49
N SER A 284 4.18 -20.38 -41.44
CA SER A 284 4.86 -20.69 -40.17
C SER A 284 5.01 -19.49 -39.23
N ARG A 285 5.09 -18.27 -39.78
CA ARG A 285 5.19 -17.03 -38.98
C ARG A 285 3.84 -16.62 -38.43
N LEU A 286 2.77 -16.74 -39.22
CA LEU A 286 1.40 -16.55 -38.73
C LEU A 286 1.09 -17.57 -37.63
N ASP A 287 1.47 -18.84 -37.80
CA ASP A 287 1.30 -19.89 -36.77
C ASP A 287 2.08 -19.59 -35.48
N GLN A 288 3.23 -18.92 -35.56
CA GLN A 288 3.99 -18.47 -34.39
C GLN A 288 3.32 -17.30 -33.67
N LEU A 289 2.80 -16.33 -34.42
CA LEU A 289 2.05 -15.20 -33.86
C LEU A 289 0.76 -15.68 -33.19
N GLU A 290 0.04 -16.61 -33.83
CA GLU A 290 -1.16 -17.27 -33.27
C GLU A 290 -0.85 -17.98 -31.94
N ARG A 291 0.27 -18.71 -31.88
CA ARG A 291 0.73 -19.36 -30.65
C ARG A 291 1.03 -18.34 -29.54
N LYS A 292 1.71 -17.24 -29.87
CA LYS A 292 1.99 -16.17 -28.90
C LYS A 292 0.71 -15.48 -28.42
N LYS A 293 -0.28 -15.28 -29.28
CA LYS A 293 -1.58 -14.71 -28.87
C LYS A 293 -2.23 -15.56 -27.79
N ARG A 294 -2.34 -16.87 -28.04
CA ARG A 294 -2.86 -17.83 -27.05
C ARG A 294 -2.07 -17.83 -25.74
N GLU A 295 -0.74 -17.70 -25.81
CA GLU A 295 0.10 -17.59 -24.62
C GLU A 295 -0.22 -16.33 -23.80
N TYR A 296 -0.34 -15.16 -24.43
CA TYR A 296 -0.70 -13.91 -23.75
C TYR A 296 -2.13 -13.92 -23.19
N GLU A 297 -3.07 -14.53 -23.91
CA GLU A 297 -4.44 -14.75 -23.43
C GLU A 297 -4.45 -15.61 -22.16
N GLN A 298 -3.74 -16.73 -22.16
CA GLN A 298 -3.64 -17.62 -21.00
C GLN A 298 -2.98 -16.91 -19.80
N LYS A 299 -1.85 -16.22 -20.03
CA LYS A 299 -1.16 -15.45 -18.99
C LYS A 299 -2.05 -14.40 -18.35
N SER A 300 -2.83 -13.68 -19.16
CA SER A 300 -3.76 -12.67 -18.66
C SER A 300 -4.90 -13.28 -17.86
N LEU A 301 -5.47 -14.42 -18.31
CA LEU A 301 -6.49 -15.15 -17.55
C LEU A 301 -5.96 -15.60 -16.18
N GLU A 302 -4.72 -16.09 -16.11
CA GLU A 302 -4.09 -16.49 -14.85
C GLU A 302 -3.89 -15.29 -13.91
N VAL A 303 -3.42 -14.15 -14.44
CA VAL A 303 -3.29 -12.91 -13.66
C VAL A 303 -4.66 -12.44 -13.15
N GLU A 304 -5.71 -12.47 -13.98
CA GLU A 304 -7.07 -12.13 -13.57
C GLU A 304 -7.60 -13.06 -12.47
N ASN A 305 -7.29 -14.35 -12.53
CA ASN A 305 -7.66 -15.31 -11.49
C ASN A 305 -6.97 -14.97 -10.16
N MET A 306 -5.66 -14.67 -10.19
CA MET A 306 -4.92 -14.22 -9.01
C MET A 306 -5.50 -12.91 -8.46
N MET A 307 -5.81 -11.94 -9.32
CA MET A 307 -6.44 -10.68 -8.93
C MET A 307 -7.77 -10.92 -8.22
N ASN A 308 -8.62 -11.77 -8.79
CA ASN A 308 -9.92 -12.14 -8.22
C ASN A 308 -9.78 -12.88 -6.89
N ALA A 309 -8.81 -13.77 -6.76
CA ALA A 309 -8.53 -14.50 -5.52
C ALA A 309 -8.17 -13.53 -4.38
N ILE A 310 -7.26 -12.59 -4.64
CA ILE A 310 -6.87 -11.57 -3.65
C ILE A 310 -8.05 -10.63 -3.34
N PHE A 311 -8.79 -10.19 -4.35
CA PHE A 311 -9.92 -9.30 -4.14
C PHE A 311 -11.00 -9.95 -3.26
N LYS A 312 -11.39 -11.20 -3.56
CA LYS A 312 -12.41 -11.92 -2.78
C LYS A 312 -11.91 -12.37 -1.42
N GLY A 313 -10.66 -12.85 -1.33
CA GLY A 313 -10.09 -13.40 -0.10
C GLY A 313 -9.57 -12.35 0.88
N SER A 314 -9.04 -11.23 0.39
CA SER A 314 -8.40 -10.21 1.23
C SER A 314 -9.15 -8.88 1.24
N PHE A 315 -9.55 -8.33 0.08
CA PHE A 315 -10.22 -7.01 0.06
C PHE A 315 -11.63 -7.06 0.66
N LEU A 316 -12.50 -7.96 0.18
CA LEU A 316 -13.90 -8.01 0.60
C LEU A 316 -14.11 -8.22 2.12
N PRO A 317 -13.33 -9.06 2.81
CA PRO A 317 -13.47 -9.19 4.26
C PRO A 317 -12.90 -7.99 5.04
N ARG A 318 -11.93 -7.26 4.46
CA ARG A 318 -11.11 -6.28 5.19
C ARG A 318 -11.49 -4.81 4.95
N TYR A 319 -12.20 -4.46 3.88
CA TYR A 319 -12.63 -3.06 3.69
C TYR A 319 -13.59 -2.56 4.78
N ARG A 320 -14.21 -3.48 5.55
CA ARG A 320 -15.01 -3.21 6.75
C ARG A 320 -14.39 -3.79 8.03
N ASP A 321 -13.06 -3.90 8.09
CA ASP A 321 -12.36 -4.35 9.29
C ASP A 321 -12.72 -3.48 10.51
N ILE A 322 -12.64 -4.05 11.71
CA ILE A 322 -12.81 -3.30 12.95
C ILE A 322 -11.73 -2.22 13.11
N ILE A 323 -10.53 -2.46 12.56
CA ILE A 323 -9.37 -1.57 12.63
C ILE A 323 -9.42 -0.55 11.48
N PRO A 324 -9.46 0.77 11.77
CA PRO A 324 -9.63 1.81 10.76
C PRO A 324 -8.44 1.96 9.81
N GLU A 325 -7.20 1.72 10.27
CA GLU A 325 -6.01 1.79 9.42
C GLU A 325 -6.05 0.73 8.30
N ILE A 326 -6.63 -0.45 8.58
CA ILE A 326 -6.82 -1.53 7.59
C ILE A 326 -7.86 -1.10 6.55
N ARG A 327 -8.99 -0.54 7.00
CA ARG A 327 -10.01 0.00 6.10
C ARG A 327 -9.44 1.10 5.20
N ALA A 328 -8.62 1.99 5.76
CA ALA A 328 -7.96 3.05 5.02
C ALA A 328 -7.03 2.51 3.91
N ILE A 329 -6.26 1.44 4.19
CA ILE A 329 -5.42 0.75 3.18
C ILE A 329 -6.27 0.16 2.06
N CYS A 330 -7.39 -0.49 2.39
CA CYS A 330 -8.30 -1.02 1.37
C CYS A 330 -8.80 0.07 0.42
N ILE A 331 -9.21 1.21 0.96
CA ILE A 331 -9.78 2.31 0.18
C ILE A 331 -8.73 3.07 -0.63
N GLU A 332 -7.52 3.23 -0.08
CA GLU A 332 -6.37 3.78 -0.82
C GLU A 332 -6.03 2.92 -2.05
N GLU A 333 -5.94 1.59 -1.90
CA GLU A 333 -5.61 0.70 -3.01
C GLU A 333 -6.76 0.58 -4.03
N MET A 334 -8.02 0.55 -3.58
CA MET A 334 -9.18 0.61 -4.49
C MET A 334 -9.14 1.83 -5.41
N GLY A 335 -8.86 3.01 -4.83
CA GLY A 335 -8.68 4.24 -5.61
C GLY A 335 -7.53 4.16 -6.61
N ASN A 336 -6.42 3.52 -6.22
CA ASN A 336 -5.29 3.29 -7.11
C ASN A 336 -5.68 2.39 -8.29
N TRP A 337 -6.40 1.28 -8.08
CA TRP A 337 -6.82 0.39 -9.16
C TRP A 337 -7.74 1.07 -10.15
N MET A 338 -8.71 1.85 -9.67
CA MET A 338 -9.61 2.65 -10.51
C MET A 338 -8.85 3.64 -11.39
N ARG A 339 -7.77 4.23 -10.88
CA ARG A 339 -6.93 5.19 -11.61
C ARG A 339 -5.99 4.53 -12.61
N ILE A 340 -5.43 3.37 -12.26
CA ILE A 340 -4.47 2.64 -13.10
C ILE A 340 -5.19 1.91 -14.23
N TYR A 341 -6.32 1.25 -13.93
CA TYR A 341 -7.03 0.41 -14.88
C TYR A 341 -8.55 0.67 -14.85
N PRO A 342 -8.99 1.86 -15.33
CA PRO A 342 -10.37 2.30 -15.24
C PRO A 342 -11.35 1.43 -16.03
N ASP A 343 -10.92 0.78 -17.12
CA ASP A 343 -11.82 -0.07 -17.91
C ASP A 343 -12.31 -1.31 -17.15
N THR A 344 -11.52 -1.82 -16.20
CA THR A 344 -11.89 -2.95 -15.34
C THR A 344 -12.48 -2.50 -14.02
N PHE A 345 -11.91 -1.47 -13.38
CA PHE A 345 -12.24 -1.11 -12.00
C PHE A 345 -13.16 0.10 -11.84
N LEU A 346 -13.24 1.01 -12.82
CA LEU A 346 -14.07 2.21 -12.71
C LEU A 346 -15.50 1.94 -13.19
N ASN A 347 -16.26 1.21 -12.37
CA ASN A 347 -17.67 0.94 -12.55
C ASN A 347 -18.39 0.81 -11.19
N ASP A 348 -19.72 0.79 -11.20
CA ASP A 348 -20.56 0.80 -10.00
C ASP A 348 -20.30 -0.38 -9.05
N SER A 349 -19.87 -1.54 -9.58
CA SER A 349 -19.57 -2.72 -8.76
C SER A 349 -18.42 -2.48 -7.79
N TYR A 350 -17.50 -1.58 -8.14
CA TYR A 350 -16.38 -1.18 -7.29
C TYR A 350 -16.58 0.21 -6.66
N LEU A 351 -17.12 1.19 -7.38
CA LEU A 351 -17.34 2.56 -6.89
C LEU A 351 -18.21 2.61 -5.64
N LYS A 352 -19.16 1.68 -5.47
CA LYS A 352 -19.97 1.55 -4.26
C LYS A 352 -19.13 1.46 -2.98
N TYR A 353 -17.95 0.86 -3.03
CA TYR A 353 -17.07 0.75 -1.86
C TYR A 353 -16.55 2.13 -1.44
N LEU A 354 -16.12 2.98 -2.38
CA LEU A 354 -15.76 4.37 -2.07
C LEU A 354 -16.98 5.12 -1.51
N GLY A 355 -18.14 5.00 -2.18
CA GLY A 355 -19.36 5.69 -1.77
C GLY A 355 -19.80 5.38 -0.34
N TRP A 356 -19.74 4.11 0.08
CA TRP A 356 -20.03 3.71 1.45
C TRP A 356 -19.01 4.25 2.46
N MET A 357 -17.75 4.34 2.07
CA MET A 357 -16.65 4.69 2.98
C MET A 357 -16.51 6.20 3.19
N LEU A 358 -17.21 7.03 2.40
CA LEU A 358 -17.47 8.44 2.73
C LEU A 358 -18.25 8.61 4.06
N TYR A 359 -18.95 7.58 4.52
CA TYR A 359 -19.72 7.56 5.77
C TYR A 359 -18.99 6.86 6.91
N ASP A 360 -17.73 6.48 6.73
CA ASP A 360 -16.97 5.83 7.80
C ASP A 360 -16.88 6.73 9.03
N LYS A 361 -16.94 6.12 10.22
CA LYS A 361 -16.86 6.85 11.49
C LYS A 361 -15.48 7.48 11.71
N HIS A 362 -14.42 6.88 11.18
CA HIS A 362 -13.05 7.32 11.38
C HIS A 362 -12.58 8.29 10.28
N PRO A 363 -11.97 9.42 10.64
CA PRO A 363 -11.59 10.46 9.69
C PRO A 363 -10.53 9.98 8.69
N GLU A 364 -9.57 9.15 9.10
CA GLU A 364 -8.53 8.63 8.22
C GLU A 364 -9.08 7.84 7.02
N VAL A 365 -10.19 7.12 7.22
CA VAL A 365 -10.83 6.34 6.16
C VAL A 365 -11.55 7.28 5.18
N ARG A 366 -12.28 8.26 5.72
CA ARG A 366 -12.94 9.31 4.92
C ARG A 366 -11.92 10.10 4.11
N LEU A 367 -10.78 10.44 4.72
CA LEU A 367 -9.65 11.11 4.09
C LEU A 367 -9.12 10.32 2.89
N LYS A 368 -8.86 9.02 3.05
CA LYS A 368 -8.42 8.15 1.95
C LYS A 368 -9.45 8.05 0.83
N CYS A 369 -10.74 8.01 1.18
CA CYS A 369 -11.81 8.01 0.18
C CYS A 369 -11.82 9.29 -0.66
N LEU A 370 -11.70 10.46 -0.02
CA LEU A 370 -11.63 11.74 -0.74
C LEU A 370 -10.39 11.83 -1.63
N GLN A 371 -9.24 11.37 -1.14
CA GLN A 371 -8.00 11.34 -1.93
C GLN A 371 -8.09 10.40 -3.15
N ALA A 372 -8.73 9.23 -2.98
CA ALA A 372 -9.01 8.32 -4.09
C ALA A 372 -9.89 8.99 -5.16
N LEU A 373 -11.00 9.59 -4.74
CA LEU A 373 -11.90 10.31 -5.64
C LEU A 373 -11.19 11.47 -6.34
N GLN A 374 -10.37 12.25 -5.64
CA GLN A 374 -9.56 13.31 -6.25
C GLN A 374 -8.67 12.76 -7.37
N GLY A 375 -8.08 11.59 -7.18
CA GLY A 375 -7.27 10.93 -8.21
C GLY A 375 -8.07 10.58 -9.46
N ILE A 376 -9.32 10.14 -9.28
CA ILE A 376 -10.23 9.75 -10.37
C ILE A 376 -10.76 10.98 -11.11
N TYR A 377 -11.30 11.98 -10.40
CA TYR A 377 -11.85 13.19 -11.05
C TYR A 377 -10.79 14.04 -11.77
N ARG A 378 -9.50 13.84 -11.50
CA ARG A 378 -8.41 14.50 -12.25
C ARG A 378 -8.24 13.94 -13.67
N GLN A 379 -8.70 12.72 -13.96
CA GLN A 379 -8.56 12.07 -15.26
C GLN A 379 -9.75 12.42 -16.17
N LYS A 380 -9.65 13.52 -16.91
CA LYS A 380 -10.74 14.06 -17.75
C LYS A 380 -11.34 13.03 -18.71
N GLU A 381 -10.54 12.07 -19.15
CA GLU A 381 -10.92 11.04 -20.11
C GLU A 381 -11.96 10.05 -19.56
N VAL A 382 -12.03 9.88 -18.23
CA VAL A 382 -12.88 8.87 -17.58
C VAL A 382 -13.91 9.46 -16.62
N VAL A 383 -13.96 10.78 -16.47
CA VAL A 383 -14.90 11.46 -15.57
C VAL A 383 -16.36 11.17 -15.92
N CYS A 384 -16.71 10.94 -17.20
CA CYS A 384 -18.07 10.57 -17.60
C CYS A 384 -18.56 9.25 -16.97
N LYS A 385 -17.66 8.35 -16.57
CA LYS A 385 -18.03 7.13 -15.83
C LYS A 385 -18.48 7.43 -14.38
N MET A 386 -18.31 8.67 -13.90
CA MET A 386 -18.64 9.08 -12.54
C MET A 386 -20.05 9.65 -12.38
N ASP A 387 -20.79 9.96 -13.45
CA ASP A 387 -22.05 10.72 -13.38
C ASP A 387 -23.07 10.14 -12.39
N LEU A 388 -23.26 8.81 -12.40
CA LEU A 388 -24.16 8.14 -11.46
C LEU A 388 -23.64 8.18 -10.02
N PHE A 389 -22.32 8.07 -9.83
CA PHE A 389 -21.71 8.18 -8.52
C PHE A 389 -21.83 9.61 -7.98
N THR A 390 -21.53 10.61 -8.81
CA THR A 390 -21.62 12.04 -8.51
C THR A 390 -23.04 12.39 -8.09
N SER A 391 -24.03 12.09 -8.92
CA SER A 391 -25.44 12.40 -8.63
C SER A 391 -25.92 11.78 -7.31
N ARG A 392 -25.42 10.60 -6.95
CA ARG A 392 -25.80 9.91 -5.71
C ARG A 392 -25.09 10.44 -4.46
N PHE A 393 -23.82 10.83 -4.57
CA PHE A 393 -22.97 11.12 -3.40
C PHE A 393 -22.52 12.59 -3.31
N LYS A 394 -22.90 13.46 -4.25
CA LYS A 394 -22.58 14.89 -4.26
C LYS A 394 -22.86 15.55 -2.92
N ASP A 395 -24.09 15.45 -2.43
CA ASP A 395 -24.51 16.12 -1.19
C ASP A 395 -23.66 15.67 0.00
N ARG A 396 -23.29 14.38 0.02
CA ARG A 396 -22.37 13.87 1.04
C ARG A 396 -20.99 14.51 0.91
N ILE A 397 -20.42 14.57 -0.29
CA ILE A 397 -19.11 15.17 -0.52
C ILE A 397 -19.11 16.65 -0.14
N VAL A 398 -20.14 17.41 -0.52
CA VAL A 398 -20.32 18.82 -0.15
C VAL A 398 -20.38 18.97 1.37
N SER A 399 -21.18 18.13 2.05
CA SER A 399 -21.29 18.16 3.52
C SER A 399 -19.95 17.90 4.25
N MET A 400 -19.01 17.21 3.60
CA MET A 400 -17.69 16.92 4.19
C MET A 400 -16.78 18.15 4.25
N ALA A 401 -17.13 19.27 3.61
CA ALA A 401 -16.47 20.56 3.88
C ALA A 401 -16.70 21.03 5.34
N LEU A 402 -17.73 20.50 6.01
CA LEU A 402 -18.06 20.70 7.42
C LEU A 402 -17.76 19.46 8.28
N ASP A 403 -16.89 18.57 7.82
CA ASP A 403 -16.45 17.43 8.63
C ASP A 403 -15.82 17.88 9.95
N ARG A 404 -15.94 17.03 10.98
CA ARG A 404 -15.36 17.29 12.31
C ARG A 404 -13.84 17.30 12.28
N ASP A 405 -13.24 16.56 11.35
CA ASP A 405 -11.79 16.50 11.18
C ASP A 405 -11.31 17.52 10.14
N HIS A 406 -10.37 18.37 10.55
CA HIS A 406 -9.87 19.46 9.72
C HIS A 406 -9.10 19.01 8.48
N GLU A 407 -8.46 17.83 8.49
CA GLU A 407 -7.80 17.32 7.29
C GLU A 407 -8.83 16.80 6.28
N VAL A 408 -9.91 16.18 6.77
CA VAL A 408 -11.03 15.75 5.93
C VAL A 408 -11.69 16.94 5.24
N THR A 409 -11.93 18.05 5.95
CA THR A 409 -12.54 19.26 5.33
C THR A 409 -11.68 19.84 4.21
N VAL A 410 -10.36 19.90 4.41
CA VAL A 410 -9.41 20.36 3.39
C VAL A 410 -9.42 19.45 2.16
N GLN A 411 -9.43 18.12 2.35
CA GLN A 411 -9.51 17.20 1.22
C GLN A 411 -10.88 17.21 0.52
N ALA A 412 -11.96 17.50 1.24
CA ALA A 412 -13.29 17.65 0.65
C ALA A 412 -13.32 18.90 -0.24
N MET A 413 -12.81 20.03 0.25
CA MET A 413 -12.69 21.26 -0.53
C MET A 413 -11.83 21.06 -1.78
N LYS A 414 -10.69 20.35 -1.67
CA LYS A 414 -9.85 19.99 -2.82
C LYS A 414 -10.57 19.09 -3.82
N LEU A 415 -11.37 18.13 -3.36
CA LEU A 415 -12.18 17.29 -4.24
C LEU A 415 -13.24 18.10 -4.98
N LEU A 416 -14.00 18.94 -4.26
CA LEU A 416 -15.03 19.80 -4.84
C LEU A 416 -14.45 20.76 -5.88
N MET A 417 -13.24 21.27 -5.64
CA MET A 417 -12.49 22.04 -6.63
C MET A 417 -12.17 21.22 -7.89
N VAL A 418 -11.67 19.99 -7.77
CA VAL A 418 -11.41 19.16 -8.95
C VAL A 418 -12.71 18.81 -9.69
N MET A 419 -13.79 18.52 -8.96
CA MET A 419 -15.11 18.24 -9.54
C MET A 419 -15.61 19.45 -10.34
N SER A 420 -15.50 20.67 -9.78
CA SER A 420 -15.91 21.90 -10.47
C SER A 420 -15.17 22.19 -11.77
N GLN A 421 -13.94 21.71 -11.93
CA GLN A 421 -13.09 21.96 -13.09
C GLN A 421 -13.28 20.96 -14.22
N ASN A 422 -13.69 19.74 -13.87
CA ASN A 422 -13.69 18.61 -14.80
C ASN A 422 -15.10 18.04 -15.01
N CYS A 423 -16.10 18.51 -14.26
CA CYS A 423 -17.49 18.10 -14.36
C CYS A 423 -18.39 19.32 -14.13
N ASP A 424 -18.71 20.03 -15.23
CA ASP A 424 -19.41 21.33 -15.19
C ASP A 424 -20.77 21.23 -14.50
N ASP A 425 -21.49 20.12 -14.68
CA ASP A 425 -22.81 19.86 -14.11
C ASP A 425 -22.78 19.29 -12.68
N ALA A 426 -21.59 19.05 -12.10
CA ALA A 426 -21.50 18.36 -10.80
C ALA A 426 -21.96 19.22 -9.62
N LEU A 427 -21.76 20.53 -9.65
CA LEU A 427 -22.02 21.43 -8.53
C LEU A 427 -22.94 22.57 -8.98
N SER A 428 -24.02 22.81 -8.24
CA SER A 428 -24.91 23.95 -8.51
C SER A 428 -24.23 25.29 -8.15
N SER A 429 -24.83 26.40 -8.60
CA SER A 429 -24.39 27.74 -8.18
C SER A 429 -24.50 27.92 -6.66
N GLU A 430 -25.59 27.46 -6.05
CA GLU A 430 -25.82 27.49 -4.61
C GLU A 430 -24.77 26.66 -3.84
N ASP A 431 -24.40 25.48 -4.35
CA ASP A 431 -23.32 24.67 -3.76
C ASP A 431 -22.02 25.49 -3.74
N CYS A 432 -21.71 26.20 -4.83
CA CYS A 432 -20.48 26.98 -4.96
C CYS A 432 -20.47 28.22 -4.05
N GLU A 433 -21.57 28.95 -3.98
CA GLU A 433 -21.71 30.12 -3.10
C GLU A 433 -21.47 29.74 -1.64
N ASN A 434 -22.06 28.62 -1.20
CA ASN A 434 -21.83 28.07 0.13
C ASN A 434 -20.36 27.69 0.36
N LEU A 435 -19.70 27.11 -0.65
CA LEU A 435 -18.29 26.72 -0.56
C LEU A 435 -17.34 27.92 -0.53
N TYR A 436 -17.69 29.04 -1.17
CA TYR A 436 -16.89 30.25 -1.15
C TYR A 436 -16.82 30.88 0.23
N GLN A 437 -17.86 30.74 1.06
CA GLN A 437 -17.88 31.30 2.42
C GLN A 437 -16.77 30.73 3.33
N PHE A 438 -16.20 29.56 2.99
CA PHE A 438 -15.08 28.99 3.73
C PHE A 438 -13.79 29.80 3.65
N VAL A 439 -13.69 30.83 2.79
CA VAL A 439 -12.55 31.78 2.82
C VAL A 439 -12.42 32.51 4.16
N TYR A 440 -13.54 32.65 4.89
CA TYR A 440 -13.58 33.23 6.24
C TYR A 440 -13.37 32.20 7.35
N SER A 441 -13.07 30.93 7.01
CA SER A 441 -12.80 29.91 8.02
C SER A 441 -11.60 30.27 8.88
N THR A 442 -11.72 30.07 10.19
CA THR A 442 -10.60 30.21 11.14
C THR A 442 -9.50 29.17 10.90
N HIS A 443 -9.83 28.05 10.26
CA HIS A 443 -8.85 27.03 9.88
C HIS A 443 -8.17 27.42 8.56
N ARG A 444 -6.96 27.99 8.67
CA ARG A 444 -6.21 28.55 7.54
C ARG A 444 -6.08 27.61 6.32
N PRO A 445 -5.73 26.31 6.45
CA PRO A 445 -5.65 25.41 5.30
C PRO A 445 -6.97 25.26 4.53
N LEU A 446 -8.11 25.28 5.23
CA LEU A 446 -9.44 25.23 4.59
C LEU A 446 -9.74 26.55 3.88
N ALA A 447 -9.48 27.68 4.53
CA ALA A 447 -9.64 29.00 3.93
C ALA A 447 -8.77 29.20 2.66
N VAL A 448 -7.53 28.68 2.66
CA VAL A 448 -6.68 28.66 1.46
C VAL A 448 -7.31 27.83 0.34
N ALA A 449 -7.78 26.62 0.66
CA ALA A 449 -8.38 25.73 -0.33
C ALA A 449 -9.68 26.32 -0.93
N ALA A 450 -10.51 26.96 -0.10
CA ALA A 450 -11.71 27.68 -0.53
C ALA A 450 -11.36 28.90 -1.40
N GLY A 451 -10.32 29.65 -1.02
CA GLY A 451 -9.82 30.78 -1.82
C GLY A 451 -9.29 30.34 -3.18
N GLU A 452 -8.66 29.17 -3.26
CA GLU A 452 -8.22 28.59 -4.54
C GLU A 452 -9.41 28.21 -5.42
N LEU A 453 -10.47 27.63 -4.85
CA LEU A 453 -11.73 27.33 -5.55
C LEU A 453 -12.35 28.63 -6.09
N LEU A 454 -12.51 29.65 -5.24
CA LEU A 454 -13.04 30.97 -5.59
C LEU A 454 -12.25 31.58 -6.75
N TYR A 455 -10.92 31.59 -6.64
CA TYR A 455 -10.04 32.17 -7.66
C TYR A 455 -10.16 31.43 -9.00
N LYS A 456 -10.20 30.09 -8.98
CA LYS A 456 -10.29 29.33 -10.23
C LYS A 456 -11.66 29.41 -10.89
N ARG A 457 -12.73 29.53 -10.11
CA ARG A 457 -14.09 29.50 -10.66
C ARG A 457 -14.61 30.89 -10.98
N LEU A 458 -14.65 31.82 -10.02
CA LEU A 458 -15.13 33.18 -10.29
C LEU A 458 -14.13 33.95 -11.15
N ILE A 459 -12.85 33.96 -10.77
CA ILE A 459 -11.91 34.87 -11.41
C ILE A 459 -11.44 34.34 -12.78
N ILE A 460 -11.05 33.08 -12.90
CA ILE A 460 -10.51 32.56 -14.18
C ILE A 460 -11.62 32.31 -15.20
N GLN A 461 -12.77 31.73 -14.83
CA GLN A 461 -13.83 31.49 -15.83
C GLN A 461 -14.47 32.78 -16.34
N GLU A 462 -14.64 33.82 -15.52
CA GLU A 462 -15.08 35.15 -15.99
C GLU A 462 -14.08 35.74 -17.00
N ILE A 463 -12.77 35.60 -16.75
CA ILE A 463 -11.73 36.07 -17.67
C ILE A 463 -11.77 35.34 -19.01
N GLU A 464 -11.89 34.01 -19.00
CA GLU A 464 -11.99 33.24 -20.23
C GLU A 464 -13.23 33.65 -21.03
N THR A 465 -14.36 33.89 -20.37
CA THR A 465 -15.61 34.34 -20.98
C THR A 465 -15.54 35.77 -21.53
N GLU A 466 -14.91 36.71 -20.80
CA GLU A 466 -14.72 38.11 -21.23
C GLU A 466 -13.65 38.27 -22.32
N SER A 467 -12.60 37.45 -22.33
CA SER A 467 -11.49 37.51 -23.29
C SER A 467 -11.89 37.22 -24.74
N PHE A 468 -13.01 36.51 -24.96
CA PHE A 468 -13.60 36.34 -26.29
C PHE A 468 -14.26 37.62 -26.83
N THR A 469 -14.48 38.64 -26.00
CA THR A 469 -15.27 39.82 -26.37
C THR A 469 -14.49 41.12 -26.51
N LYS A 470 -13.25 41.24 -25.98
CA LYS A 470 -12.50 42.51 -26.01
C LYS A 470 -10.99 42.36 -26.15
N THR A 471 -10.41 43.13 -27.08
CA THR A 471 -8.99 43.24 -27.41
C THR A 471 -8.23 44.29 -26.58
N ASN A 472 -8.56 44.45 -25.29
CA ASN A 472 -7.93 45.47 -24.44
C ASN A 472 -7.05 44.87 -23.34
N GLY A 473 -5.98 45.60 -23.02
CA GLY A 473 -4.79 45.11 -22.33
C GLY A 473 -4.96 44.68 -20.86
N LYS A 474 -3.87 44.11 -20.33
CA LYS A 474 -3.72 43.54 -18.98
C LYS A 474 -4.31 44.37 -17.82
N GLN A 475 -4.44 45.68 -17.98
CA GLN A 475 -4.88 46.62 -16.95
C GLN A 475 -6.42 46.64 -16.76
N GLU A 476 -7.19 46.41 -17.83
CA GLU A 476 -8.65 46.24 -17.72
C GLU A 476 -9.01 44.93 -17.02
N LEU A 477 -8.23 43.88 -17.29
CA LEU A 477 -8.40 42.55 -16.70
C LEU A 477 -8.22 42.59 -15.17
N ILE A 478 -7.15 43.25 -14.68
CA ILE A 478 -6.90 43.45 -13.25
C ILE A 478 -8.03 44.27 -12.61
N THR A 479 -8.56 45.26 -13.33
CA THR A 479 -9.67 46.09 -12.82
C THR A 479 -10.97 45.29 -12.71
N SER A 480 -11.25 44.41 -13.67
CA SER A 480 -12.41 43.49 -13.64
C SER A 480 -12.29 42.53 -12.44
N GLN A 481 -11.13 41.89 -12.27
CA GLN A 481 -10.85 40.99 -11.14
C GLN A 481 -11.05 41.67 -9.77
N LEU A 482 -10.54 42.89 -9.61
CA LEU A 482 -10.70 43.65 -8.36
C LEU A 482 -12.17 43.99 -8.10
N LYS A 483 -12.96 44.31 -9.13
CA LYS A 483 -14.40 44.55 -8.98
C LYS A 483 -15.13 43.29 -8.54
N THR A 484 -14.89 42.14 -9.18
CA THR A 484 -15.50 40.85 -8.79
C THR A 484 -15.18 40.52 -7.33
N LEU A 485 -13.92 40.71 -6.90
CA LEU A 485 -13.52 40.49 -5.50
C LEU A 485 -14.22 41.43 -4.51
N ILE A 486 -14.37 42.71 -4.86
CA ILE A 486 -15.09 43.69 -4.03
C ILE A 486 -16.57 43.32 -3.92
N VAL A 487 -17.21 42.95 -5.03
CA VAL A 487 -18.61 42.51 -5.05
C VAL A 487 -18.79 41.27 -4.16
N PHE A 488 -17.95 40.25 -4.36
CA PHE A 488 -17.96 39.04 -3.53
C PHE A 488 -17.81 39.35 -2.03
N PHE A 489 -16.90 40.27 -1.67
CA PHE A 489 -16.68 40.68 -0.29
C PHE A 489 -17.93 41.35 0.29
N LEU A 490 -18.52 42.30 -0.43
CA LEU A 490 -19.72 43.03 0.01
C LEU A 490 -20.95 42.12 0.14
N GLU A 491 -21.16 41.21 -0.81
CA GLU A 491 -22.27 40.24 -0.77
C GLU A 491 -22.11 39.25 0.40
N SER A 492 -20.88 38.80 0.66
CA SER A 492 -20.59 37.90 1.78
C SER A 492 -20.80 38.55 3.14
N GLU A 493 -20.52 39.86 3.27
CA GLU A 493 -20.76 40.63 4.49
C GLU A 493 -22.26 40.66 4.85
N THR A 494 -23.13 40.82 3.83
CA THR A 494 -24.59 40.78 4.02
C THR A 494 -25.13 39.39 4.37
N ALA A 495 -24.48 38.31 3.91
CA ALA A 495 -24.90 36.94 4.13
C ALA A 495 -24.38 36.34 5.45
N CYS A 496 -23.16 36.71 5.88
CA CYS A 496 -22.53 36.19 7.09
C CYS A 496 -22.78 37.02 8.36
N GLY A 497 -23.38 38.23 8.24
CA GLY A 497 -23.67 39.09 9.39
C GLY A 497 -22.41 39.42 10.20
N ILE A 498 -21.32 39.73 9.50
CA ILE A 498 -20.06 40.22 10.09
C ILE A 498 -20.21 41.71 10.43
#